data_AF-A0A0N1F0L0-F1
#
_entry.id   AF-A0A0N1F0L0-F1
#
_cell.length_a   1.000
_cell.length_b   1.000
_cell.length_c   1.000
_cell.angle_alpha   90.00
_cell.angle_beta   90.00
_cell.angle_gamma   90.00
#
_symmetry.space_group_name_H-M   'P 1'
#
loop_
_entity.id
_entity.type
_entity.pdbx_description
1 polymer ?
#
loop_
_entity_poly.entity_id
_entity_poly.type
_entity_poly.pdbx_seq_one_letter_code
_entity_poly.pdbx_strand_id
1 'polypeptide(L)'
;MAPKTLIFNFDGTGSEPRDAEQFSSDHFKEDASISNILKLHLLLGGTLNTEKAVKFESQHSFYYQGIGTKGSRLKRVLNQTFAPRDDDVASILNHAISDFKKYYVGGDTVLLTGFSRGAALARRFAKCLEALITHHVYLCVFDTVASIGLSKVTKATRGAEHVIFENHTLANNITQALHCVALDEKRRAFEPTLINHQQNVQEVWFAGAHSDIGGGYYRDGLADICLRFAIEWLLEQPLSLHFLTSQAIDYQSLFAQGQHALIAQDDMTVTPDPFALSHQQNYFWFNPFFKLVDRECIVLVNDEKSELLPHVHHSVAKRIHHLTSYRPESLKSLPYQLLYADQRTLNFIGFRDHIALVNQNMTVLQIGQHLDVMIYAAEQYNATGLMLEQGATYRFQAYPEQQWYDDGIKCGPQGWHRDGVRLGVKEISMAILEPFRRLASAQWFALIGAINYTDDDVFEISAGGEFKMTKSGEFTPFANDLMRFYGANAGHIRLNVTRLG
;
A
#
# COMPACT_ATOMS: atom_id res chain seq x y z
N MET A 1 -3.60 -9.51 30.39
CA MET A 1 -3.97 -9.70 28.97
C MET A 1 -2.70 -9.58 28.16
N ALA A 2 -2.54 -10.37 27.09
CA ALA A 2 -1.42 -10.18 26.16
C ALA A 2 -1.55 -8.80 25.49
N PRO A 3 -0.43 -8.10 25.20
CA PRO A 3 -0.47 -6.86 24.44
C PRO A 3 -1.19 -7.04 23.11
N LYS A 4 -2.01 -6.07 22.73
CA LYS A 4 -2.75 -6.05 21.46
C LYS A 4 -2.43 -4.81 20.63
N THR A 5 -2.78 -4.85 19.36
CA THR A 5 -2.69 -3.70 18.46
C THR A 5 -4.04 -2.98 18.36
N LEU A 6 -4.11 -1.71 18.76
CA LEU A 6 -5.27 -0.85 18.48
C LEU A 6 -5.05 -0.10 17.15
N ILE A 7 -5.97 -0.26 16.22
CA ILE A 7 -5.84 0.26 14.85
C ILE A 7 -6.91 1.35 14.63
N PHE A 8 -6.49 2.57 14.36
CA PHE A 8 -7.38 3.71 14.12
C PHE A 8 -7.28 4.13 12.65
N ASN A 9 -8.34 3.90 11.89
CA ASN A 9 -8.38 4.13 10.44
C ASN A 9 -9.19 5.40 10.13
N PHE A 10 -8.54 6.43 9.60
CA PHE A 10 -9.16 7.74 9.29
C PHE A 10 -9.28 7.93 7.78
N ASP A 11 -10.50 7.84 7.23
CA ASP A 11 -10.69 7.91 5.78
C ASP A 11 -10.75 9.35 5.23
N GLY A 12 -10.53 9.49 3.92
CA GLY A 12 -10.61 10.73 3.16
C GLY A 12 -12.03 11.27 3.01
N THR A 13 -12.13 12.57 2.73
CA THR A 13 -13.42 13.26 2.57
C THR A 13 -14.17 12.77 1.34
N GLY A 14 -15.46 12.51 1.52
CA GLY A 14 -16.30 11.95 0.46
C GLY A 14 -16.23 10.43 0.36
N SER A 15 -15.31 9.78 1.09
CA SER A 15 -15.28 8.33 1.25
C SER A 15 -16.35 7.91 2.27
N GLU A 16 -17.59 7.76 1.82
CA GLU A 16 -18.61 7.04 2.57
C GLU A 16 -18.60 5.58 2.13
N PRO A 17 -18.48 4.59 3.03
CA PRO A 17 -18.65 3.18 2.67
C PRO A 17 -19.98 2.87 1.97
N ARG A 18 -20.94 3.80 2.06
CA ARG A 18 -22.27 3.74 1.45
C ARG A 18 -22.35 4.37 0.05
N ASP A 19 -21.28 4.96 -0.46
CA ASP A 19 -21.21 5.54 -1.81
C ASP A 19 -20.64 4.57 -2.86
N ALA A 20 -20.25 3.35 -2.46
CA ALA A 20 -19.89 2.28 -3.38
C ALA A 20 -21.15 1.73 -4.09
N GLU A 21 -21.87 2.58 -4.84
CA GLU A 21 -23.02 2.15 -5.65
C GLU A 21 -22.54 1.33 -6.86
N GLN A 22 -22.82 0.02 -6.86
CA GLN A 22 -22.61 -0.86 -8.02
C GLN A 22 -23.75 -0.79 -9.06
N PHE A 23 -24.55 0.28 -9.11
CA PHE A 23 -25.71 0.34 -10.01
C PHE A 23 -25.35 0.76 -11.44
N SER A 24 -25.46 -0.24 -12.33
CA SER A 24 -25.59 -0.14 -13.78
C SER A 24 -26.72 0.82 -14.16
N SER A 25 -26.38 2.06 -14.53
CA SER A 25 -27.17 2.77 -15.53
C SER A 25 -26.61 2.36 -16.90
N ASP A 26 -27.49 1.96 -17.82
CA ASP A 26 -27.11 1.32 -19.09
C ASP A 26 -26.10 2.11 -19.95
N HIS A 27 -25.77 3.37 -19.61
CA HIS A 27 -24.82 4.19 -20.37
C HIS A 27 -23.65 4.83 -19.58
N PHE A 28 -23.59 4.75 -18.25
CA PHE A 28 -22.42 5.18 -17.46
C PHE A 28 -22.34 4.40 -16.13
N LYS A 29 -21.31 3.57 -15.95
CA LYS A 29 -20.90 3.13 -14.61
C LYS A 29 -20.10 4.28 -14.00
N GLU A 30 -20.60 4.89 -12.92
CA GLU A 30 -19.74 5.74 -12.10
C GLU A 30 -18.66 4.82 -11.50
N ASP A 31 -17.40 5.16 -11.75
CA ASP A 31 -16.21 4.34 -11.50
C ASP A 31 -15.87 4.35 -10.00
N ALA A 32 -16.77 3.88 -9.13
CA ALA A 32 -16.63 3.98 -7.68
C ALA A 32 -16.23 2.63 -7.05
N SER A 33 -15.18 2.65 -6.22
CA SER A 33 -14.82 1.56 -5.30
C SER A 33 -14.49 2.14 -3.92
N ILE A 34 -13.95 1.31 -3.03
CA ILE A 34 -13.62 1.68 -1.65
C ILE A 34 -12.19 2.18 -1.51
N SER A 35 -11.94 3.04 -0.52
CA SER A 35 -10.61 3.54 -0.19
C SER A 35 -9.68 2.44 0.34
N ASN A 36 -8.37 2.66 0.21
CA ASN A 36 -7.35 1.82 0.83
C ASN A 36 -7.49 1.77 2.36
N ILE A 37 -8.02 2.82 2.99
CA ILE A 37 -8.29 2.85 4.44
C ILE A 37 -9.41 1.90 4.82
N LEU A 38 -10.49 1.86 4.03
CA LEU A 38 -11.57 0.91 4.24
C LEU A 38 -11.13 -0.52 3.93
N LYS A 39 -10.35 -0.73 2.86
CA LYS A 39 -9.73 -2.04 2.58
C LYS A 39 -8.89 -2.52 3.77
N LEU A 40 -7.98 -1.70 4.28
CA LEU A 40 -7.17 -2.02 5.47
C LEU A 40 -8.02 -2.33 6.70
N HIS A 41 -9.06 -1.53 6.98
CA HIS A 41 -9.95 -1.77 8.11
C HIS A 41 -10.60 -3.16 8.05
N LEU A 42 -11.12 -3.54 6.88
CA LEU A 42 -11.78 -4.83 6.65
C LEU A 42 -10.78 -6.00 6.68
N LEU A 43 -9.62 -5.86 6.04
CA LEU A 43 -8.54 -6.86 6.09
C LEU A 43 -8.05 -7.08 7.53
N LEU A 44 -8.04 -6.05 8.37
CA LEU A 44 -7.64 -6.16 9.78
C LEU A 44 -8.80 -6.61 10.70
N GLY A 45 -9.86 -7.19 10.14
CA GLY A 45 -10.97 -7.76 10.89
C GLY A 45 -11.93 -6.75 11.50
N GLY A 46 -11.90 -5.51 11.02
CA GLY A 46 -12.85 -4.47 11.36
C GLY A 46 -14.25 -4.74 10.83
N THR A 47 -15.24 -4.09 11.45
CA THR A 47 -16.65 -4.12 11.06
C THR A 47 -17.21 -2.70 11.09
N LEU A 48 -18.07 -2.38 10.13
CA LEU A 48 -18.80 -1.09 10.11
C LEU A 48 -20.05 -1.14 10.99
N ASN A 49 -20.46 -2.34 11.44
CA ASN A 49 -21.51 -2.53 12.43
C ASN A 49 -20.91 -2.50 13.84
N THR A 50 -21.19 -1.42 14.56
CA THR A 50 -20.72 -1.14 15.92
C THR A 50 -21.30 -2.06 16.99
N GLU A 51 -22.34 -2.85 16.68
CA GLU A 51 -22.98 -3.78 17.62
C GLU A 51 -22.32 -5.16 17.64
N LYS A 52 -21.41 -5.45 16.70
CA LYS A 52 -20.71 -6.75 16.63
C LYS A 52 -19.44 -6.78 17.49
N ALA A 53 -19.15 -7.97 18.02
CA ALA A 53 -17.96 -8.25 18.80
C ALA A 53 -16.68 -8.18 17.96
N VAL A 54 -15.57 -7.85 18.62
CA VAL A 54 -14.23 -7.82 18.03
C VAL A 54 -13.87 -9.21 17.53
N LYS A 55 -13.42 -9.33 16.28
CA LYS A 55 -13.11 -10.63 15.66
C LYS A 55 -11.84 -11.26 16.21
N PHE A 56 -10.88 -10.45 16.62
CA PHE A 56 -9.57 -10.88 17.12
C PHE A 56 -9.36 -10.39 18.56
N GLU A 57 -8.71 -11.22 19.38
CA GLU A 57 -8.32 -10.81 20.74
C GLU A 57 -7.02 -9.98 20.73
N SER A 58 -6.13 -10.23 19.77
CA SER A 58 -4.81 -9.60 19.63
C SER A 58 -4.82 -8.26 18.87
N GLN A 59 -5.93 -7.87 18.26
CA GLN A 59 -6.07 -6.57 17.59
C GLN A 59 -7.50 -6.04 17.60
N HIS A 60 -7.65 -4.73 17.53
CA HIS A 60 -8.96 -4.07 17.44
C HIS A 60 -8.90 -2.96 16.40
N SER A 61 -9.77 -3.02 15.39
CA SER A 61 -9.81 -2.05 14.27
C SER A 61 -11.00 -1.11 14.36
N PHE A 62 -10.73 0.19 14.49
CA PHE A 62 -11.70 1.28 14.51
C PHE A 62 -11.72 2.00 13.16
N TYR A 63 -12.89 2.43 12.70
CA TYR A 63 -13.06 3.15 11.44
C TYR A 63 -13.75 4.48 11.66
N TYR A 64 -13.10 5.55 11.20
CA TYR A 64 -13.60 6.91 11.25
C TYR A 64 -13.84 7.40 9.83
N GLN A 65 -15.13 7.57 9.49
CA GLN A 65 -15.55 8.10 8.20
C GLN A 65 -14.98 9.50 7.97
N GLY A 66 -14.59 9.77 6.73
CA GLY A 66 -14.03 11.06 6.37
C GLY A 66 -15.01 12.23 6.50
N ILE A 67 -14.44 13.42 6.66
CA ILE A 67 -15.19 14.67 6.86
C ILE A 67 -16.05 14.97 5.63
N GLY A 68 -17.27 15.48 5.81
CA GLY A 68 -18.13 15.92 4.70
C GLY A 68 -19.09 14.86 4.12
N THR A 69 -19.14 13.66 4.69
CA THR A 69 -20.06 12.57 4.32
C THR A 69 -21.47 12.72 4.90
N LYS A 70 -21.67 13.60 5.90
CA LYS A 70 -22.98 13.85 6.52
C LYS A 70 -23.81 14.89 5.76
N GLY A 71 -24.95 14.50 5.18
CA GLY A 71 -25.97 15.41 4.61
C GLY A 71 -26.51 14.98 3.24
N SER A 72 -27.40 15.80 2.65
CA SER A 72 -27.92 15.56 1.29
C SER A 72 -26.81 15.69 0.22
N ARG A 73 -26.97 15.04 -0.95
CA ARG A 73 -25.98 15.06 -2.06
C ARG A 73 -25.46 16.47 -2.40
N LEU A 74 -26.35 17.47 -2.43
CA LEU A 74 -25.99 18.87 -2.68
C LEU A 74 -25.08 19.46 -1.58
N LYS A 75 -25.33 19.10 -0.31
CA LYS A 75 -24.54 19.52 0.85
C LYS A 75 -23.17 18.83 0.89
N ARG A 76 -23.08 17.58 0.43
CA ARG A 76 -21.83 16.81 0.29
C ARG A 76 -20.90 17.41 -0.77
N VAL A 77 -21.42 17.77 -1.95
CA VAL A 77 -20.65 18.47 -3.00
C VAL A 77 -20.16 19.85 -2.52
N LEU A 78 -21.00 20.62 -1.83
CA LEU A 78 -20.60 21.89 -1.22
C LEU A 78 -19.49 21.69 -0.16
N ASN A 79 -19.60 20.71 0.73
CA ASN A 79 -18.61 20.41 1.76
C ASN A 79 -17.29 19.84 1.21
N GLN A 80 -17.30 19.20 0.06
CA GLN A 80 -16.09 18.76 -0.64
C GLN A 80 -15.32 19.95 -1.25
N THR A 81 -16.04 21.02 -1.61
CA THR A 81 -15.51 22.20 -2.32
C THR A 81 -15.08 23.34 -1.39
N PHE A 82 -15.69 23.45 -0.20
CA PHE A 82 -15.37 24.48 0.81
C PHE A 82 -14.66 23.87 2.04
N ALA A 83 -13.89 24.68 2.78
CA ALA A 83 -13.18 24.22 3.98
C ALA A 83 -14.16 23.56 4.98
N PRO A 84 -13.80 22.40 5.57
CA PRO A 84 -14.65 21.71 6.53
C PRO A 84 -14.91 22.58 7.76
N ARG A 85 -16.04 22.34 8.43
CA ARG A 85 -16.34 22.99 9.71
C ARG A 85 -15.47 22.38 10.82
N ASP A 86 -14.89 23.21 11.67
CA ASP A 86 -14.03 22.79 12.78
C ASP A 86 -14.72 21.77 13.72
N ASP A 87 -16.04 21.84 13.84
CA ASP A 87 -16.86 20.93 14.66
C ASP A 87 -16.77 19.47 14.22
N ASP A 88 -16.73 19.18 12.92
CA ASP A 88 -16.67 17.80 12.40
C ASP A 88 -15.32 17.15 12.72
N VAL A 89 -14.24 17.93 12.63
CA VAL A 89 -12.88 17.47 12.96
C VAL A 89 -12.75 17.18 14.45
N ALA A 90 -13.21 18.10 15.30
CA ALA A 90 -13.17 17.94 16.75
C ALA A 90 -13.99 16.71 17.19
N SER A 91 -15.16 16.48 16.59
CA SER A 91 -15.99 15.31 16.89
C SER A 91 -15.26 13.99 16.60
N ILE A 92 -14.62 13.85 15.43
CA ILE A 92 -13.90 12.62 15.07
C ILE A 92 -12.73 12.37 16.02
N LEU A 93 -11.91 13.40 16.30
CA LEU A 93 -10.77 13.26 17.21
C LEU A 93 -11.21 12.93 18.64
N ASN A 94 -12.27 13.57 19.14
CA ASN A 94 -12.81 13.29 20.47
C ASN A 94 -13.34 11.85 20.58
N HIS A 95 -14.00 11.34 19.54
CA HIS A 95 -14.43 9.95 19.49
C HIS A 95 -13.23 9.00 19.50
N ALA A 96 -12.20 9.25 18.67
CA ALA A 96 -10.99 8.44 18.65
C ALA A 96 -10.24 8.45 19.99
N ILE A 97 -10.14 9.60 20.66
CA ILE A 97 -9.56 9.70 22.01
C ILE A 97 -10.39 8.93 23.03
N SER A 98 -11.71 8.96 22.92
CA SER A 98 -12.60 8.18 23.78
C SER A 98 -12.40 6.68 23.59
N ASP A 99 -12.33 6.21 22.36
CA ASP A 99 -12.06 4.80 22.04
C ASP A 99 -10.68 4.39 22.57
N PHE A 100 -9.65 5.20 22.33
CA PHE A 100 -8.32 4.97 22.89
C PHE A 100 -8.35 4.82 24.41
N LYS A 101 -8.94 5.78 25.13
CA LYS A 101 -9.05 5.73 26.60
C LYS A 101 -9.84 4.53 27.10
N LYS A 102 -10.82 4.05 26.31
CA LYS A 102 -11.66 2.90 26.67
C LYS A 102 -10.93 1.57 26.50
N TYR A 103 -10.15 1.41 25.43
CA TYR A 103 -9.61 0.10 25.03
C TYR A 103 -8.11 -0.08 25.27
N TYR A 104 -7.35 1.00 25.38
CA TYR A 104 -5.90 0.96 25.56
C TYR A 104 -5.52 0.47 26.96
N VAL A 105 -4.60 -0.49 27.01
CA VAL A 105 -3.94 -0.94 28.22
C VAL A 105 -2.43 -0.76 28.03
N GLY A 106 -1.71 -0.49 29.13
CA GLY A 106 -0.26 -0.32 29.08
C GLY A 106 0.43 -1.53 28.44
N GLY A 107 1.26 -1.27 27.42
CA GLY A 107 1.94 -2.29 26.62
C GLY A 107 1.30 -2.54 25.24
N ASP A 108 0.07 -2.08 25.01
CA ASP A 108 -0.56 -2.14 23.68
C ASP A 108 0.19 -1.25 22.68
N THR A 109 0.16 -1.67 21.41
CA THR A 109 0.65 -0.89 20.27
C THR A 109 -0.49 -0.15 19.59
N VAL A 110 -0.19 0.98 18.95
CA VAL A 110 -1.17 1.78 18.22
C VAL A 110 -0.75 1.88 16.76
N LEU A 111 -1.63 1.48 15.85
CA LEU A 111 -1.48 1.71 14.41
C LEU A 111 -2.47 2.79 13.98
N LEU A 112 -1.96 3.84 13.35
CA LEU A 112 -2.74 4.93 12.78
C LEU A 112 -2.65 4.84 11.26
N THR A 113 -3.79 4.71 10.59
CA THR A 113 -3.87 4.78 9.13
C THR A 113 -4.72 5.96 8.70
N GLY A 114 -4.39 6.58 7.56
CA GLY A 114 -5.30 7.57 7.02
C GLY A 114 -5.01 8.00 5.60
N PHE A 115 -6.01 8.54 4.93
CA PHE A 115 -5.92 9.05 3.56
C PHE A 115 -6.36 10.52 3.51
N SER A 116 -5.66 11.36 2.75
CA SER A 116 -6.08 12.74 2.47
C SER A 116 -6.22 13.58 3.75
N ARG A 117 -7.40 14.14 4.01
CA ARG A 117 -7.75 14.80 5.28
C ARG A 117 -7.81 13.83 6.45
N GLY A 118 -8.15 12.56 6.22
CA GLY A 118 -8.06 11.49 7.21
C GLY A 118 -6.62 11.24 7.65
N ALA A 119 -5.65 11.28 6.74
CA ALA A 119 -4.23 11.26 7.09
C ALA A 119 -3.82 12.45 7.98
N ALA A 120 -4.39 13.63 7.72
CA ALA A 120 -4.19 14.78 8.59
C ALA A 120 -4.81 14.56 9.99
N LEU A 121 -5.99 13.95 10.07
CA LEU A 121 -6.58 13.56 11.36
C LEU A 121 -5.71 12.53 12.10
N ALA A 122 -5.18 11.52 11.40
CA ALA A 122 -4.30 10.51 11.97
C ALA A 122 -3.04 11.15 12.60
N ARG A 123 -2.40 12.09 11.88
CA ARG A 123 -1.25 12.85 12.39
C ARG A 123 -1.61 13.70 13.61
N ARG A 124 -2.75 14.41 13.60
CA ARG A 124 -3.22 15.17 14.77
C ARG A 124 -3.53 14.27 15.96
N PHE A 125 -4.17 13.14 15.70
CA PHE A 125 -4.49 12.17 16.74
C PHE A 125 -3.22 11.64 17.39
N ALA A 126 -2.18 11.31 16.61
CA ALA A 126 -0.86 10.96 17.15
C ALA A 126 -0.31 12.03 18.11
N LYS A 127 -0.47 13.33 17.77
CA LYS A 127 -0.08 14.44 18.66
C LYS A 127 -0.85 14.42 19.97
N CYS A 128 -2.17 14.25 19.90
CA CYS A 128 -3.01 14.18 21.09
C CYS A 128 -2.60 13.01 21.99
N LEU A 129 -2.15 11.90 21.40
CA LEU A 129 -1.66 10.74 22.13
C LEU A 129 -0.32 10.97 22.84
N GLU A 130 0.50 11.98 22.50
CA GLU A 130 1.79 12.24 23.19
C GLU A 130 1.61 12.50 24.68
N ALA A 131 0.47 13.08 25.08
CA ALA A 131 0.16 13.32 26.48
C ALA A 131 -0.26 12.04 27.24
N LEU A 132 -0.53 10.95 26.52
CA LEU A 132 -1.07 9.69 27.06
C LEU A 132 -0.07 8.54 26.95
N ILE A 133 0.72 8.49 25.87
CA ILE A 133 1.69 7.45 25.56
C ILE A 133 2.94 8.04 24.91
N THR A 134 4.10 7.46 25.21
CA THR A 134 5.41 7.99 24.81
C THR A 134 6.04 7.29 23.61
N HIS A 135 5.57 6.08 23.25
CA HIS A 135 6.12 5.25 22.17
C HIS A 135 5.08 4.22 21.71
N HIS A 136 5.45 3.34 20.75
CA HIS A 136 4.61 2.29 20.16
C HIS A 136 3.45 2.78 19.27
N VAL A 137 3.57 3.97 18.70
CA VAL A 137 2.65 4.46 17.66
C VAL A 137 3.28 4.27 16.28
N TYR A 138 2.56 3.63 15.36
CA TYR A 138 2.95 3.46 13.97
C TYR A 138 2.00 4.26 13.09
N LEU A 139 2.52 4.96 12.09
CA LEU A 139 1.71 5.80 11.19
C LEU A 139 1.86 5.32 9.75
N CYS A 140 0.77 5.01 9.07
CA CYS A 140 0.76 4.67 7.64
C CYS A 140 -0.26 5.56 6.93
N VAL A 141 0.21 6.56 6.18
CA VAL A 141 -0.66 7.57 5.58
C VAL A 141 -0.51 7.64 4.06
N PHE A 142 -1.64 7.90 3.40
CA PHE A 142 -1.74 8.09 1.96
C PHE A 142 -2.07 9.55 1.66
N ASP A 143 -1.21 10.18 0.88
CA ASP A 143 -1.31 11.51 0.30
C ASP A 143 -1.94 12.56 1.23
N THR A 144 -1.24 12.91 2.30
CA THR A 144 -1.76 13.81 3.34
C THR A 144 -2.10 15.18 2.75
N VAL A 145 -3.32 15.66 2.95
CA VAL A 145 -3.74 17.03 2.54
C VAL A 145 -4.36 17.75 3.74
N ALA A 146 -3.68 18.79 4.23
CA ALA A 146 -4.25 19.71 5.21
C ALA A 146 -5.14 20.75 4.51
N SER A 147 -6.39 20.88 4.94
CA SER A 147 -7.28 21.93 4.40
C SER A 147 -6.73 23.33 4.73
N ILE A 148 -6.76 24.23 3.74
CA ILE A 148 -6.43 25.67 3.84
C ILE A 148 -7.17 26.40 4.99
N GLY A 149 -8.27 25.84 5.53
CA GLY A 149 -8.97 26.37 6.71
C GLY A 149 -8.31 26.04 8.05
N LEU A 150 -7.55 24.95 8.15
CA LEU A 150 -6.91 24.51 9.40
C LEU A 150 -5.62 25.28 9.72
N SER A 151 -5.02 25.95 8.73
CA SER A 151 -3.79 26.74 8.90
C SER A 151 -4.02 28.22 9.25
N LYS A 152 -5.29 28.66 9.31
CA LYS A 152 -5.67 30.06 9.64
C LYS A 152 -6.33 30.23 11.01
N VAL A 153 -5.97 29.41 12.00
CA VAL A 153 -6.32 29.70 13.40
C VAL A 153 -5.35 30.75 13.94
N THR A 154 -5.90 31.91 14.32
CA THR A 154 -5.16 33.04 14.90
C THR A 154 -4.29 32.60 16.09
N LYS A 155 -3.07 33.14 16.20
CA LYS A 155 -2.05 32.81 17.22
C LYS A 155 -2.52 32.78 18.69
N ALA A 156 -3.69 33.32 19.00
CA ALA A 156 -4.19 33.53 20.37
C ALA A 156 -4.93 32.33 20.99
N THR A 157 -5.25 31.26 20.25
CA THR A 157 -6.08 30.14 20.76
C THR A 157 -5.46 28.74 20.52
N ARG A 158 -4.13 28.62 20.50
CA ARG A 158 -3.45 27.40 20.02
C ARG A 158 -3.42 26.26 21.04
N GLY A 159 -3.95 25.09 20.63
CA GLY A 159 -3.62 23.78 21.21
C GLY A 159 -2.44 23.10 20.50
N ALA A 160 -1.89 22.05 21.10
CA ALA A 160 -0.71 21.32 20.61
C ALA A 160 -0.92 20.63 19.24
N GLU A 161 -2.16 20.34 18.89
CA GLU A 161 -2.60 19.66 17.67
C GLU A 161 -2.47 20.50 16.39
N HIS A 162 -2.42 21.83 16.50
CA HIS A 162 -2.20 22.72 15.35
C HIS A 162 -0.72 22.82 14.97
N VAL A 163 0.20 22.52 15.90
CA VAL A 163 1.66 22.67 15.72
C VAL A 163 2.21 21.68 14.69
N ILE A 164 1.64 20.48 14.56
CA ILE A 164 2.12 19.44 13.62
C ILE A 164 2.10 19.91 12.16
N PHE A 165 1.13 20.76 11.78
CA PHE A 165 1.01 21.25 10.41
C PHE A 165 1.62 22.63 10.21
N GLU A 166 1.99 23.33 11.29
CA GLU A 166 2.76 24.57 11.17
C GLU A 166 4.25 24.29 10.93
N ASN A 167 4.77 23.19 11.50
CA ASN A 167 6.21 22.86 11.43
C ASN A 167 6.51 21.51 10.74
N HIS A 168 5.53 20.94 10.02
CA HIS A 168 5.57 19.62 9.36
C HIS A 168 6.20 18.47 10.20
N THR A 169 6.28 18.63 11.53
CA THR A 169 6.95 17.73 12.45
C THR A 169 6.03 16.57 12.80
N LEU A 170 6.57 15.37 12.76
CA LEU A 170 5.92 14.16 13.25
C LEU A 170 5.74 14.22 14.78
N ALA A 171 4.73 13.52 15.31
CA ALA A 171 4.58 13.38 16.76
C ALA A 171 5.71 12.51 17.35
N ASN A 172 6.23 12.89 18.51
CA ASN A 172 7.40 12.28 19.16
C ASN A 172 7.16 10.83 19.63
N ASN A 173 5.89 10.43 19.78
CA ASN A 173 5.50 9.07 20.15
C ASN A 173 5.45 8.11 18.96
N ILE A 174 5.63 8.60 17.73
CA ILE A 174 5.64 7.77 16.53
C ILE A 174 6.98 7.04 16.41
N THR A 175 6.91 5.71 16.42
CA THR A 175 8.04 4.78 16.33
C THR A 175 8.52 4.60 14.90
N GLN A 176 7.60 4.43 13.94
CA GLN A 176 7.86 4.36 12.50
C GLN A 176 6.69 4.96 11.72
N ALA A 177 6.98 5.64 10.61
CA ALA A 177 5.99 6.26 9.75
C ALA A 177 6.24 5.96 8.27
N LEU A 178 5.20 5.60 7.55
CA LEU A 178 5.13 5.53 6.10
C LEU A 178 4.21 6.63 5.57
N HIS A 179 4.67 7.35 4.54
CA HIS A 179 3.85 8.30 3.79
C HIS A 179 3.96 8.02 2.28
N CYS A 180 2.88 7.52 1.68
CA CYS A 180 2.77 7.34 0.24
C CYS A 180 2.23 8.63 -0.39
N VAL A 181 2.94 9.24 -1.34
CA VAL A 181 2.62 10.57 -1.89
C VAL A 181 2.34 10.48 -3.39
N ALA A 182 1.32 11.21 -3.85
CA ALA A 182 0.95 11.27 -5.27
C ALA A 182 1.93 12.16 -6.05
N LEU A 183 2.48 11.66 -7.14
CA LEU A 183 3.39 12.42 -8.01
C LEU A 183 2.63 13.31 -9.01
N ASP A 184 1.46 12.85 -9.47
CA ASP A 184 0.75 13.42 -10.63
C ASP A 184 -0.51 14.22 -10.25
N GLU A 185 -0.79 14.42 -8.96
CA GLU A 185 -1.89 15.30 -8.52
C GLU A 185 -1.54 16.76 -8.78
N LYS A 186 -2.35 17.45 -9.58
CA LYS A 186 -2.05 18.81 -10.04
C LYS A 186 -2.89 19.91 -9.39
N ARG A 187 -3.94 19.56 -8.66
CA ARG A 187 -4.83 20.56 -8.05
C ARG A 187 -4.10 21.21 -6.89
N ARG A 188 -3.92 22.52 -6.97
CA ARG A 188 -3.31 23.31 -5.89
C ARG A 188 -4.02 23.15 -4.53
N ALA A 189 -5.34 22.91 -4.54
CA ALA A 189 -6.09 22.65 -3.31
C ALA A 189 -5.75 21.31 -2.63
N PHE A 190 -5.04 20.43 -3.35
CA PHE A 190 -4.55 19.13 -2.90
C PHE A 190 -3.02 19.12 -2.87
N GLU A 191 -2.40 20.24 -2.52
CA GLU A 191 -0.97 20.29 -2.23
C GLU A 191 -0.67 19.36 -1.04
N PRO A 192 0.30 18.44 -1.17
CA PRO A 192 0.54 17.45 -0.14
C PRO A 192 1.24 18.10 1.06
N THR A 193 0.80 17.72 2.25
CA THR A 193 1.48 18.09 3.49
C THR A 193 2.56 17.06 3.78
N LEU A 194 3.77 17.29 3.28
CA LEU A 194 4.91 16.38 3.48
C LEU A 194 5.30 16.27 4.96
N ILE A 195 6.16 15.29 5.26
CA ILE A 195 6.75 15.09 6.60
C ILE A 195 8.23 15.48 6.52
N ASN A 196 8.71 16.23 7.51
CA ASN A 196 10.14 16.52 7.63
C ASN A 196 10.94 15.20 7.73
N HIS A 197 12.09 15.16 7.05
CA HIS A 197 12.98 14.01 7.04
C HIS A 197 13.42 13.64 8.46
N GLN A 198 13.20 12.38 8.81
CA GLN A 198 13.59 11.77 10.08
C GLN A 198 13.94 10.30 9.84
N GLN A 199 14.78 9.72 10.70
CA GLN A 199 15.25 8.32 10.54
C GLN A 199 14.12 7.28 10.59
N ASN A 200 13.01 7.60 11.25
CA ASN A 200 11.83 6.76 11.40
C ASN A 200 10.72 7.07 10.38
N VAL A 201 11.02 7.85 9.33
CA VAL A 201 10.06 8.24 8.29
C VAL A 201 10.51 7.70 6.94
N GLN A 202 9.63 6.93 6.30
CA GLN A 202 9.75 6.55 4.90
C GLN A 202 8.67 7.29 4.10
N GLU A 203 9.07 8.31 3.34
CA GLU A 203 8.18 9.05 2.43
C GLU A 203 8.53 8.66 0.99
N VAL A 204 7.54 8.15 0.25
CA VAL A 204 7.75 7.55 -1.09
C VAL A 204 6.72 8.10 -2.06
N TRP A 205 7.19 8.53 -3.23
CA TRP A 205 6.38 9.09 -4.30
C TRP A 205 5.96 8.01 -5.31
N PHE A 206 4.68 8.00 -5.67
CA PHE A 206 4.05 7.02 -6.57
C PHE A 206 3.38 7.72 -7.76
N ALA A 207 3.31 7.02 -8.90
CA ALA A 207 2.56 7.49 -10.06
C ALA A 207 1.06 7.52 -9.76
N GLY A 208 0.38 8.53 -10.28
CA GLY A 208 -1.06 8.74 -10.10
C GLY A 208 -1.40 10.05 -9.38
N ALA A 209 -2.68 10.41 -9.47
CA ALA A 209 -3.29 11.53 -8.74
C ALA A 209 -3.71 11.13 -7.32
N HIS A 210 -4.36 12.04 -6.58
CA HIS A 210 -4.65 11.86 -5.15
C HIS A 210 -5.34 10.53 -4.78
N SER A 211 -6.40 10.17 -5.51
CA SER A 211 -7.15 8.92 -5.29
C SER A 211 -6.50 7.71 -5.95
N ASP A 212 -5.56 7.89 -6.89
CA ASP A 212 -4.71 6.80 -7.38
C ASP A 212 -3.69 6.35 -6.30
N ILE A 213 -3.61 7.04 -5.15
CA ILE A 213 -2.80 6.65 -3.98
C ILE A 213 -3.69 6.14 -2.84
N GLY A 214 -4.77 6.86 -2.55
CA GLY A 214 -5.68 6.53 -1.46
C GLY A 214 -6.79 5.55 -1.77
N GLY A 215 -6.99 5.23 -3.05
CA GLY A 215 -8.11 4.43 -3.56
C GLY A 215 -9.42 5.21 -3.66
N GLY A 216 -10.42 4.54 -4.23
CA GLY A 216 -11.79 5.02 -4.40
C GLY A 216 -12.34 4.89 -5.83
N TYR A 217 -11.52 4.45 -6.80
CA TYR A 217 -11.99 4.18 -8.16
C TYR A 217 -12.13 2.67 -8.45
N TYR A 218 -13.04 2.34 -9.35
CA TYR A 218 -13.16 0.97 -9.82
C TYR A 218 -11.99 0.64 -10.78
N ARG A 219 -11.31 -0.49 -10.58
CA ARG A 219 -10.04 -0.87 -11.25
C ARG A 219 -8.84 0.03 -10.88
N ASP A 220 -8.68 0.19 -9.59
CA ASP A 220 -7.68 1.01 -8.89
C ASP A 220 -6.23 0.48 -8.94
N GLY A 221 -5.73 0.05 -10.11
CA GLY A 221 -4.43 -0.62 -10.21
C GLY A 221 -3.23 0.19 -9.69
N LEU A 222 -3.28 1.53 -9.78
CA LEU A 222 -2.27 2.43 -9.18
C LEU A 222 -2.41 2.51 -7.65
N ALA A 223 -3.64 2.59 -7.14
CA ALA A 223 -3.89 2.63 -5.69
C ALA A 223 -3.57 1.29 -5.03
N ASP A 224 -3.75 0.19 -5.75
CA ASP A 224 -3.40 -1.15 -5.32
C ASP A 224 -1.88 -1.34 -5.21
N ILE A 225 -1.06 -0.66 -6.02
CA ILE A 225 0.41 -0.60 -5.81
C ILE A 225 0.71 0.02 -4.44
N CYS A 226 0.06 1.13 -4.11
CA CYS A 226 0.28 1.84 -2.85
C CYS A 226 -0.20 1.01 -1.66
N LEU A 227 -1.37 0.36 -1.77
CA LEU A 227 -1.89 -0.53 -0.74
C LEU A 227 -0.98 -1.74 -0.54
N ARG A 228 -0.51 -2.35 -1.64
CA ARG A 228 0.45 -3.46 -1.59
C ARG A 228 1.71 -3.06 -0.83
N PHE A 229 2.32 -1.93 -1.20
CA PHE A 229 3.51 -1.40 -0.54
C PHE A 229 3.27 -1.15 0.95
N ALA A 230 2.13 -0.56 1.32
CA ALA A 230 1.76 -0.33 2.71
C ALA A 230 1.54 -1.62 3.51
N ILE A 231 0.91 -2.65 2.92
CA ILE A 231 0.73 -3.95 3.58
C ILE A 231 2.08 -4.62 3.85
N GLU A 232 2.99 -4.63 2.87
CA GLU A 232 4.34 -5.18 3.06
C GLU A 232 5.10 -4.42 4.16
N TRP A 233 5.03 -3.07 4.15
CA TRP A 233 5.63 -2.25 5.20
C TRP A 233 5.05 -2.56 6.59
N LEU A 234 3.73 -2.76 6.70
CA LEU A 234 3.06 -3.11 7.96
C LEU A 234 3.48 -4.48 8.49
N LEU A 235 3.71 -5.45 7.61
CA LEU A 235 4.17 -6.80 7.96
C LEU A 235 5.61 -6.80 8.50
N GLU A 236 6.43 -5.82 8.10
CA GLU A 236 7.80 -5.64 8.60
C GLU A 236 7.86 -4.96 9.98
N GLN A 237 6.76 -4.32 10.43
CA GLN A 237 6.71 -3.68 11.73
C GLN A 237 6.51 -4.72 12.85
N PRO A 238 7.01 -4.47 14.08
CA PRO A 238 6.76 -5.34 15.23
C PRO A 238 5.35 -5.11 15.80
N LEU A 239 4.34 -5.24 14.95
CA LEU A 239 2.92 -5.15 15.26
C LEU A 239 2.32 -6.55 15.33
N SER A 240 1.46 -6.81 16.30
CA SER A 240 0.68 -8.05 16.34
C SER A 240 -0.52 -7.89 15.41
N LEU A 241 -0.31 -8.17 14.11
CA LEU A 241 -1.33 -8.06 13.06
C LEU A 241 -1.70 -9.44 12.48
N HIS A 242 -2.99 -9.64 12.29
CA HIS A 242 -3.60 -10.72 11.53
C HIS A 242 -4.43 -10.11 10.40
N PHE A 243 -4.13 -10.51 9.17
CA PHE A 243 -4.88 -10.13 7.98
C PHE A 243 -5.90 -11.23 7.66
N LEU A 244 -7.14 -10.82 7.42
CA LEU A 244 -8.16 -11.65 6.80
C LEU A 244 -7.89 -11.76 5.30
N THR A 245 -8.22 -12.93 4.78
CA THR A 245 -8.40 -13.17 3.35
C THR A 245 -9.64 -12.39 2.87
N SER A 246 -9.71 -12.04 1.59
CA SER A 246 -10.88 -11.34 1.05
C SER A 246 -12.18 -12.13 1.25
N GLN A 247 -12.15 -13.47 1.23
CA GLN A 247 -13.32 -14.32 1.42
C GLN A 247 -13.66 -14.54 2.89
N ALA A 248 -12.70 -14.36 3.80
CA ALA A 248 -12.93 -14.47 5.24
C ALA A 248 -13.65 -13.24 5.82
N ILE A 249 -13.84 -12.19 5.02
CA ILE A 249 -14.64 -11.00 5.37
C ILE A 249 -16.13 -11.37 5.32
N ASP A 250 -16.85 -11.03 6.39
CA ASP A 250 -18.28 -11.31 6.53
C ASP A 250 -19.11 -10.17 5.90
N TYR A 251 -19.18 -10.13 4.57
CA TYR A 251 -19.87 -9.08 3.80
C TYR A 251 -21.35 -8.90 4.16
N GLN A 252 -22.02 -9.98 4.54
CA GLN A 252 -23.46 -9.97 4.84
C GLN A 252 -23.80 -9.17 6.10
N SER A 253 -22.83 -9.00 6.99
CA SER A 253 -23.04 -8.37 8.29
C SER A 253 -22.13 -7.17 8.54
N LEU A 254 -21.43 -6.70 7.51
CA LEU A 254 -20.66 -5.45 7.57
C LEU A 254 -21.54 -4.28 7.98
N PHE A 255 -22.80 -4.28 7.53
CA PHE A 255 -23.79 -3.24 7.82
C PHE A 255 -24.88 -3.73 8.79
N ALA A 256 -25.54 -2.79 9.47
CA ALA A 256 -26.71 -3.10 10.30
C ALA A 256 -27.89 -3.60 9.44
N GLN A 257 -28.79 -4.39 10.03
CA GLN A 257 -29.93 -4.99 9.31
C GLN A 257 -30.77 -3.93 8.57
N GLY A 258 -31.08 -4.20 7.30
CA GLY A 258 -31.87 -3.31 6.44
C GLY A 258 -31.04 -2.36 5.55
N GLN A 259 -29.71 -2.41 5.61
CA GLN A 259 -28.82 -1.75 4.65
C GLN A 259 -28.34 -2.78 3.62
N HIS A 260 -28.53 -2.49 2.32
CA HIS A 260 -28.07 -3.37 1.24
C HIS A 260 -26.53 -3.35 1.14
N ALA A 261 -25.92 -4.50 0.85
CA ALA A 261 -24.47 -4.65 0.72
C ALA A 261 -23.97 -3.89 -0.52
N LEU A 262 -23.17 -2.85 -0.29
CA LEU A 262 -22.52 -2.02 -1.31
C LEU A 262 -21.06 -2.41 -1.54
N ILE A 263 -20.51 -3.28 -0.68
CA ILE A 263 -19.13 -3.76 -0.74
C ILE A 263 -19.17 -5.27 -0.98
N ALA A 264 -18.47 -5.71 -2.01
CA ALA A 264 -18.34 -7.11 -2.36
C ALA A 264 -16.87 -7.54 -2.36
N GLN A 265 -16.65 -8.84 -2.61
CA GLN A 265 -15.29 -9.42 -2.56
C GLN A 265 -14.37 -8.85 -3.65
N ASP A 266 -14.92 -8.46 -4.79
CA ASP A 266 -14.19 -7.80 -5.86
C ASP A 266 -13.61 -6.44 -5.43
N ASP A 267 -14.32 -5.68 -4.58
CA ASP A 267 -13.82 -4.43 -3.99
C ASP A 267 -12.60 -4.63 -3.08
N MET A 268 -12.43 -5.83 -2.54
CA MET A 268 -11.30 -6.20 -1.68
C MET A 268 -10.12 -6.79 -2.46
N THR A 269 -10.25 -6.95 -3.78
CA THR A 269 -9.16 -7.47 -4.61
C THR A 269 -8.10 -6.40 -4.80
N VAL A 270 -6.83 -6.76 -4.59
CA VAL A 270 -5.67 -5.87 -4.78
C VAL A 270 -4.94 -6.33 -6.03
N THR A 271 -5.05 -5.60 -7.13
CA THR A 271 -4.41 -5.93 -8.42
C THR A 271 -3.47 -4.80 -8.85
N PRO A 272 -2.23 -4.75 -8.31
CA PRO A 272 -1.27 -3.71 -8.65
C PRO A 272 -0.99 -3.70 -10.17
N ASP A 273 -1.21 -2.57 -10.82
CA ASP A 273 -0.95 -2.41 -12.25
C ASP A 273 -0.32 -1.03 -12.53
N PRO A 274 0.99 -0.97 -12.87
CA PRO A 274 1.67 0.29 -13.16
C PRO A 274 1.17 0.95 -14.44
N PHE A 275 0.36 0.26 -15.25
CA PHE A 275 -0.19 0.74 -16.52
C PHE A 275 -1.66 1.10 -16.43
N ALA A 276 -2.28 0.94 -15.25
CA ALA A 276 -3.66 1.32 -15.02
C ALA A 276 -3.91 2.81 -15.33
N LEU A 277 -5.18 3.13 -15.61
CA LEU A 277 -5.60 4.50 -15.87
C LEU A 277 -5.23 5.39 -14.67
N SER A 278 -4.60 6.54 -14.93
CA SER A 278 -4.44 7.55 -13.90
C SER A 278 -5.64 8.49 -13.94
N HIS A 279 -6.28 8.68 -12.80
CA HIS A 279 -7.46 9.52 -12.64
C HIS A 279 -7.08 10.99 -12.39
N GLN A 280 -6.09 11.47 -13.14
CA GLN A 280 -5.69 12.87 -13.09
C GLN A 280 -6.83 13.76 -13.59
N GLN A 281 -7.21 14.77 -12.80
CA GLN A 281 -8.32 15.66 -13.19
C GLN A 281 -7.91 16.60 -14.34
N ASN A 282 -8.77 16.66 -15.36
CA ASN A 282 -8.62 17.59 -16.48
C ASN A 282 -9.25 18.95 -16.14
N TYR A 283 -8.56 20.02 -16.54
CA TYR A 283 -8.92 21.42 -16.25
C TYR A 283 -10.29 21.81 -16.83
N PHE A 284 -11.10 22.54 -16.05
CA PHE A 284 -12.32 23.20 -16.51
C PHE A 284 -12.14 24.73 -16.42
N TRP A 285 -12.29 25.45 -17.54
CA TRP A 285 -11.52 26.69 -17.76
C TRP A 285 -11.86 27.92 -16.91
N PHE A 286 -12.98 27.92 -16.17
CA PHE A 286 -13.59 29.17 -15.71
C PHE A 286 -13.15 29.70 -14.33
N ASN A 287 -12.15 29.11 -13.65
CA ASN A 287 -11.79 29.60 -12.31
C ASN A 287 -10.29 29.50 -11.95
N PRO A 288 -9.60 30.63 -11.63
CA PRO A 288 -8.18 30.65 -11.25
C PRO A 288 -7.83 29.92 -9.94
N PHE A 289 -8.83 29.56 -9.11
CA PHE A 289 -8.63 28.67 -7.95
C PHE A 289 -8.32 27.21 -8.35
N PHE A 290 -8.57 26.81 -9.60
CA PHE A 290 -8.33 25.48 -10.15
C PHE A 290 -7.07 25.40 -11.01
N LYS A 291 -6.07 26.25 -10.73
CA LYS A 291 -4.78 26.19 -11.42
C LYS A 291 -4.14 24.81 -11.19
N LEU A 292 -3.93 24.08 -12.28
CA LEU A 292 -3.16 22.85 -12.27
C LEU A 292 -1.66 23.20 -12.22
N VAL A 293 -0.95 22.65 -11.24
CA VAL A 293 0.48 22.83 -11.03
C VAL A 293 1.06 21.47 -10.69
N ASP A 294 2.15 21.07 -11.35
CA ASP A 294 2.85 19.85 -11.01
C ASP A 294 3.43 19.93 -9.59
N ARG A 295 3.35 18.83 -8.85
CA ARG A 295 3.91 18.76 -7.50
C ARG A 295 5.43 18.80 -7.55
N GLU A 296 6.01 19.43 -6.54
CA GLU A 296 7.45 19.37 -6.34
C GLU A 296 7.77 18.07 -5.58
N CYS A 297 8.44 17.14 -6.26
CA CYS A 297 8.96 15.92 -5.64
C CYS A 297 10.25 16.29 -4.89
N ILE A 298 10.16 16.45 -3.57
CA ILE A 298 11.22 16.98 -2.72
C ILE A 298 11.23 16.29 -1.35
N VAL A 299 12.32 16.50 -0.61
CA VAL A 299 12.43 16.12 0.80
C VAL A 299 12.52 17.40 1.63
N LEU A 300 11.68 17.51 2.66
CA LEU A 300 11.72 18.62 3.61
C LEU A 300 12.68 18.32 4.76
N VAL A 301 13.47 19.32 5.17
CA VAL A 301 14.26 19.31 6.41
C VAL A 301 14.01 20.63 7.12
N ASN A 302 13.45 20.57 8.34
CA ASN A 302 13.06 21.76 9.11
C ASN A 302 12.17 22.73 8.31
N ASP A 303 11.17 22.20 7.61
CA ASP A 303 10.18 22.95 6.80
C ASP A 303 10.74 23.63 5.55
N GLU A 304 12.02 23.39 5.24
CA GLU A 304 12.68 23.91 4.06
C GLU A 304 12.98 22.78 3.08
N LYS A 305 13.00 23.13 1.78
CA LYS A 305 13.44 22.22 0.73
C LYS A 305 14.90 21.85 0.97
N SER A 306 15.21 20.57 0.96
CA SER A 306 16.57 20.07 1.15
C SER A 306 17.16 19.54 -0.16
N GLU A 307 18.48 19.30 -0.15
CA GLU A 307 19.22 18.63 -1.22
C GLU A 307 19.15 17.09 -1.12
N LEU A 308 18.42 16.55 -0.13
CA LEU A 308 18.22 15.10 -0.01
C LEU A 308 17.35 14.61 -1.16
N LEU A 309 17.72 13.44 -1.68
CA LEU A 309 17.04 12.85 -2.83
C LEU A 309 15.70 12.23 -2.39
N PRO A 310 14.56 12.59 -3.01
CA PRO A 310 13.30 11.95 -2.71
C PRO A 310 13.29 10.50 -3.19
N HIS A 311 12.56 9.65 -2.47
CA HIS A 311 12.33 8.27 -2.89
C HIS A 311 11.13 8.18 -3.83
N VAL A 312 11.31 7.55 -4.98
CA VAL A 312 10.28 7.32 -5.99
C VAL A 312 10.11 5.82 -6.16
N HIS A 313 8.88 5.31 -6.10
CA HIS A 313 8.64 3.88 -6.24
C HIS A 313 9.02 3.36 -7.65
N HIS A 314 9.64 2.19 -7.75
CA HIS A 314 10.13 1.64 -9.01
C HIS A 314 9.04 1.44 -10.10
N SER A 315 7.77 1.32 -9.70
CA SER A 315 6.64 1.26 -10.64
C SER A 315 6.53 2.51 -11.53
N VAL A 316 7.02 3.67 -11.07
CA VAL A 316 7.05 4.91 -11.86
C VAL A 316 7.97 4.76 -13.08
N ALA A 317 9.15 4.15 -12.89
CA ALA A 317 10.06 3.87 -13.99
C ALA A 317 9.47 2.87 -14.99
N LYS A 318 8.82 1.79 -14.50
CA LYS A 318 8.09 0.82 -15.35
C LYS A 318 7.03 1.53 -16.19
N ARG A 319 6.26 2.44 -15.57
CA ARG A 319 5.22 3.22 -16.25
C ARG A 319 5.80 4.15 -17.32
N ILE A 320 6.88 4.88 -17.03
CA ILE A 320 7.56 5.76 -18.00
C ILE A 320 8.06 4.98 -19.23
N HIS A 321 8.61 3.79 -19.00
CA HIS A 321 9.15 2.95 -20.06
C HIS A 321 8.07 2.47 -21.04
N HIS A 322 6.98 1.88 -20.51
CA HIS A 322 5.96 1.26 -21.35
C HIS A 322 4.89 2.24 -21.85
N LEU A 323 4.57 3.28 -21.07
CA LEU A 323 3.59 4.29 -21.49
C LEU A 323 4.32 5.50 -22.05
N THR A 324 4.40 5.59 -23.38
CA THR A 324 5.01 6.72 -24.08
C THR A 324 4.35 8.07 -23.77
N SER A 325 3.07 8.05 -23.38
CA SER A 325 2.30 9.22 -22.95
C SER A 325 2.61 9.69 -21.52
N TYR A 326 3.24 8.86 -20.68
CA TYR A 326 3.50 9.19 -19.28
C TYR A 326 4.89 9.81 -19.10
N ARG A 327 4.94 11.13 -18.89
CA ARG A 327 6.17 11.91 -18.67
C ARG A 327 5.95 12.86 -17.49
N PRO A 328 6.21 12.42 -16.24
CA PRO A 328 5.92 13.24 -15.07
C PRO A 328 6.86 14.45 -15.04
N GLU A 329 6.29 15.65 -15.17
CA GLU A 329 7.05 16.90 -15.18
C GLU A 329 7.76 17.12 -13.83
N SER A 330 7.17 16.63 -12.74
CA SER A 330 7.72 16.63 -11.37
C SER A 330 9.10 15.98 -11.26
N LEU A 331 9.45 15.06 -12.17
CA LEU A 331 10.77 14.39 -12.18
C LEU A 331 11.72 14.96 -13.22
N LYS A 332 11.31 15.95 -14.04
CA LYS A 332 12.13 16.46 -15.13
C LYS A 332 13.37 17.17 -14.59
N SER A 333 14.54 16.63 -14.92
CA SER A 333 15.84 17.11 -14.42
C SER A 333 16.03 17.04 -12.90
N LEU A 334 15.12 16.38 -12.18
CA LEU A 334 15.22 16.19 -10.73
C LEU A 334 16.14 15.00 -10.44
N PRO A 335 17.10 15.12 -9.51
CA PRO A 335 17.78 13.96 -8.95
C PRO A 335 16.89 13.27 -7.90
N TYR A 336 16.75 11.94 -7.97
CA TYR A 336 15.94 11.15 -7.02
C TYR A 336 16.50 9.73 -6.88
N GLN A 337 15.98 8.99 -5.90
CA GLN A 337 16.30 7.57 -5.73
C GLN A 337 15.08 6.73 -6.07
N LEU A 338 15.24 5.79 -6.99
CA LEU A 338 14.24 4.78 -7.26
C LEU A 338 14.30 3.70 -6.17
N LEU A 339 13.21 3.55 -5.42
CA LEU A 339 13.06 2.56 -4.36
C LEU A 339 12.40 1.29 -4.90
N TYR A 340 13.08 0.16 -4.72
CA TYR A 340 12.58 -1.17 -5.02
C TYR A 340 11.95 -1.79 -3.77
N ALA A 341 11.14 -2.82 -3.97
CA ALA A 341 10.44 -3.49 -2.89
C ALA A 341 11.41 -4.03 -1.80
N ASP A 342 12.61 -4.45 -2.20
CA ASP A 342 13.67 -4.96 -1.31
C ASP A 342 14.50 -3.90 -0.60
N GLN A 343 13.99 -2.67 -0.56
CA GLN A 343 14.64 -1.49 0.03
C GLN A 343 15.93 -1.06 -0.69
N ARG A 344 16.32 -1.71 -1.81
CA ARG A 344 17.42 -1.21 -2.63
C ARG A 344 17.01 0.11 -3.28
N THR A 345 17.97 1.02 -3.37
CA THR A 345 17.81 2.30 -4.03
C THR A 345 18.81 2.48 -5.16
N LEU A 346 18.36 3.09 -6.26
CA LEU A 346 19.21 3.47 -7.40
C LEU A 346 19.00 4.95 -7.71
N ASN A 347 20.10 5.69 -7.90
CA ASN A 347 20.03 7.14 -8.13
C ASN A 347 19.83 7.44 -9.62
N PHE A 348 18.94 8.38 -9.93
CA PHE A 348 18.68 8.85 -11.28
C PHE A 348 18.56 10.38 -11.32
N ILE A 349 18.75 10.96 -12.50
CA ILE A 349 18.49 12.37 -12.77
C ILE A 349 17.55 12.47 -13.97
N GLY A 350 16.37 13.06 -13.77
CA GLY A 350 15.35 13.06 -14.81
C GLY A 350 14.73 11.68 -15.03
N PHE A 351 13.91 11.56 -16.06
CA PHE A 351 13.28 10.30 -16.47
C PHE A 351 13.83 9.75 -17.79
N ARG A 352 14.88 10.36 -18.36
CA ARG A 352 15.41 9.98 -19.69
C ARG A 352 15.84 8.51 -19.73
N ASP A 353 16.53 8.05 -18.69
CA ASP A 353 17.02 6.68 -18.59
C ASP A 353 15.87 5.67 -18.48
N HIS A 354 14.69 6.11 -18.03
CA HIS A 354 13.48 5.29 -17.98
C HIS A 354 12.72 5.25 -19.31
N ILE A 355 12.91 6.21 -20.20
CA ILE A 355 12.33 6.15 -21.56
C ILE A 355 13.02 5.06 -22.36
N ALA A 356 14.35 5.10 -22.37
CA ALA A 356 15.20 4.19 -23.11
C ALA A 356 15.55 2.94 -22.29
N LEU A 357 14.67 2.53 -21.36
CA LEU A 357 14.86 1.43 -20.41
C LEU A 357 14.91 0.07 -21.13
N VAL A 358 15.89 -0.10 -22.01
CA VAL A 358 16.27 -1.37 -22.62
C VAL A 358 17.07 -2.08 -21.54
N ASN A 359 16.39 -2.89 -20.72
CA ASN A 359 16.98 -3.82 -19.75
C ASN A 359 18.12 -3.21 -18.92
N GLN A 360 17.78 -2.53 -17.81
CA GLN A 360 18.76 -1.98 -16.87
C GLN A 360 19.82 -3.00 -16.43
N ASN A 361 21.07 -2.51 -16.26
CA ASN A 361 22.20 -3.05 -15.49
C ASN A 361 21.96 -4.40 -14.82
N MET A 362 21.97 -5.44 -15.65
CA MET A 362 21.90 -6.80 -15.18
C MET A 362 23.21 -7.14 -14.47
N THR A 363 23.12 -7.56 -13.21
CA THR A 363 24.27 -8.06 -12.48
C THR A 363 24.57 -9.47 -12.94
N VAL A 364 25.75 -9.70 -13.50
CA VAL A 364 26.28 -11.05 -13.74
C VAL A 364 27.23 -11.38 -12.60
N LEU A 365 26.93 -12.43 -11.84
CA LEU A 365 27.80 -12.87 -10.75
C LEU A 365 29.10 -13.46 -11.30
N GLN A 366 30.23 -13.14 -10.68
CA GLN A 366 31.48 -13.87 -10.88
C GLN A 366 31.42 -15.23 -10.16
N ILE A 367 32.26 -16.19 -10.56
CA ILE A 367 32.34 -17.49 -9.88
C ILE A 367 32.70 -17.28 -8.40
N GLY A 368 31.91 -17.86 -7.50
CA GLY A 368 32.02 -17.71 -6.04
C GLY A 368 31.31 -16.47 -5.48
N GLN A 369 30.84 -15.55 -6.32
CA GLN A 369 30.04 -14.41 -5.90
C GLN A 369 28.59 -14.84 -5.62
N HIS A 370 27.98 -14.17 -4.64
CA HIS A 370 26.58 -14.35 -4.31
C HIS A 370 25.83 -13.01 -4.25
N LEU A 371 24.52 -13.09 -4.40
CA LEU A 371 23.59 -11.99 -4.25
C LEU A 371 22.34 -12.49 -3.52
N ASP A 372 21.87 -11.71 -2.55
CA ASP A 372 20.56 -11.93 -1.96
C ASP A 372 19.50 -11.23 -2.80
N VAL A 373 18.44 -11.95 -3.14
CA VAL A 373 17.28 -11.43 -3.87
C VAL A 373 16.03 -11.62 -3.02
N MET A 374 15.11 -10.66 -3.06
CA MET A 374 13.81 -10.75 -2.39
C MET A 374 12.73 -11.14 -3.38
N ILE A 375 11.86 -12.05 -2.95
CA ILE A 375 10.86 -12.69 -3.79
C ILE A 375 9.51 -12.48 -3.13
N TYR A 376 8.76 -11.51 -3.65
CA TYR A 376 7.44 -11.13 -3.16
C TYR A 376 6.39 -12.09 -3.69
N ALA A 377 5.53 -12.56 -2.79
CA ALA A 377 4.48 -13.53 -3.11
C ALA A 377 3.42 -12.98 -4.08
N ALA A 378 3.25 -11.65 -4.10
CA ALA A 378 2.30 -10.94 -4.93
C ALA A 378 2.80 -10.66 -6.36
N GLU A 379 4.08 -10.92 -6.65
CA GLU A 379 4.66 -10.68 -7.97
C GLU A 379 4.61 -11.96 -8.82
N GLN A 380 3.98 -11.87 -9.99
CA GLN A 380 3.99 -12.95 -10.99
C GLN A 380 5.42 -13.26 -11.47
N TYR A 381 6.29 -12.25 -11.50
CA TYR A 381 7.70 -12.38 -11.84
C TYR A 381 8.48 -11.33 -11.06
N ASN A 382 9.31 -11.76 -10.09
CA ASN A 382 10.13 -10.82 -9.32
C ASN A 382 11.35 -10.40 -10.15
N ALA A 383 11.34 -9.19 -10.71
CA ALA A 383 12.50 -8.65 -11.42
C ALA A 383 13.68 -8.45 -10.46
N THR A 384 14.64 -9.37 -10.45
CA THR A 384 15.77 -9.33 -9.48
C THR A 384 16.94 -8.47 -9.96
N GLY A 385 17.04 -8.23 -11.28
CA GLY A 385 18.21 -7.64 -11.93
C GLY A 385 19.42 -8.58 -12.00
N LEU A 386 19.28 -9.87 -11.68
CA LEU A 386 20.35 -10.88 -11.76
C LEU A 386 20.30 -11.60 -13.12
N MET A 387 21.39 -11.58 -13.89
CA MET A 387 21.54 -12.36 -15.12
C MET A 387 22.09 -13.74 -14.79
N LEU A 388 21.34 -14.77 -15.18
CA LEU A 388 21.82 -16.14 -15.20
C LEU A 388 22.39 -16.43 -16.58
N GLU A 389 23.62 -16.93 -16.64
CA GLU A 389 24.29 -17.25 -17.90
C GLU A 389 24.04 -18.71 -18.30
N GLN A 390 23.68 -18.93 -19.56
CA GLN A 390 23.58 -20.27 -20.14
C GLN A 390 24.88 -21.07 -19.91
N GLY A 391 24.73 -22.30 -19.45
CA GLY A 391 25.83 -23.22 -19.17
C GLY A 391 26.49 -23.02 -17.81
N ALA A 392 26.28 -21.88 -17.12
CA ALA A 392 26.75 -21.65 -15.77
C ALA A 392 25.89 -22.41 -14.74
N THR A 393 26.48 -22.73 -13.59
CA THR A 393 25.80 -23.41 -12.49
C THR A 393 25.61 -22.46 -11.31
N TYR A 394 24.39 -22.40 -10.80
CA TYR A 394 24.02 -21.55 -9.68
C TYR A 394 23.42 -22.37 -8.54
N ARG A 395 23.72 -21.97 -7.31
CA ARG A 395 23.09 -22.48 -6.10
C ARG A 395 22.05 -21.48 -5.60
N PHE A 396 20.87 -21.97 -5.27
CA PHE A 396 19.77 -21.20 -4.70
C PHE A 396 19.45 -21.72 -3.30
N GLN A 397 19.43 -20.84 -2.31
CA GLN A 397 19.17 -21.21 -0.91
C GLN A 397 18.27 -20.17 -0.25
N ALA A 398 17.04 -20.58 0.08
CA ALA A 398 16.15 -19.74 0.88
C ALA A 398 16.68 -19.70 2.32
N TYR A 399 16.63 -18.54 2.95
CA TYR A 399 16.98 -18.45 4.37
C TYR A 399 15.96 -19.23 5.20
N PRO A 400 16.38 -19.82 6.34
CA PRO A 400 15.50 -20.62 7.18
C PRO A 400 14.39 -19.77 7.81
N GLU A 401 13.29 -20.43 8.18
CA GLU A 401 12.16 -19.85 8.94
C GLU A 401 11.41 -18.69 8.25
N GLN A 402 11.59 -18.53 6.93
CA GLN A 402 10.88 -17.51 6.16
C GLN A 402 9.48 -17.93 5.75
N GLN A 403 8.58 -16.95 5.68
CA GLN A 403 7.15 -17.15 5.52
C GLN A 403 6.53 -16.10 4.61
N TRP A 404 5.61 -16.55 3.78
CA TRP A 404 4.73 -15.74 2.95
C TRP A 404 3.30 -16.31 2.97
N TYR A 405 2.35 -15.62 2.36
CA TYR A 405 0.93 -15.87 2.52
C TYR A 405 0.22 -16.01 1.17
N ASP A 406 -0.51 -17.11 1.01
CA ASP A 406 -1.42 -17.41 -0.12
C ASP A 406 -2.85 -17.12 0.33
N ASP A 407 -3.39 -15.94 0.01
CA ASP A 407 -4.73 -15.52 0.45
C ASP A 407 -4.91 -15.76 1.96
N GLY A 408 -3.92 -15.36 2.77
CA GLY A 408 -3.86 -15.54 4.23
C GLY A 408 -3.43 -16.93 4.75
N ILE A 409 -3.22 -17.92 3.88
CA ILE A 409 -2.62 -19.22 4.24
C ILE A 409 -1.11 -19.06 4.40
N LYS A 410 -0.64 -19.26 5.62
CA LYS A 410 0.78 -19.15 5.98
C LYS A 410 1.59 -20.34 5.45
N CYS A 411 2.60 -20.08 4.64
CA CYS A 411 3.47 -21.11 4.05
C CYS A 411 4.94 -20.65 3.95
N GLY A 412 5.85 -21.59 3.75
CA GLY A 412 7.28 -21.32 3.52
C GLY A 412 7.68 -21.54 2.06
N PRO A 413 9.00 -21.57 1.76
CA PRO A 413 9.50 -21.80 0.40
C PRO A 413 9.06 -23.13 -0.23
N GLN A 414 8.72 -24.11 0.59
CA GLN A 414 8.21 -25.43 0.18
C GLN A 414 6.75 -25.39 -0.32
N GLY A 415 6.07 -24.26 -0.14
CA GLY A 415 4.65 -24.15 -0.40
C GLY A 415 3.80 -24.90 0.64
N TRP A 416 2.58 -25.25 0.26
CA TRP A 416 1.66 -25.97 1.11
C TRP A 416 0.89 -27.04 0.32
N HIS A 417 0.47 -28.08 1.03
CA HIS A 417 -0.32 -29.18 0.46
C HIS A 417 -1.76 -29.09 0.95
N ARG A 418 -2.71 -29.44 0.07
CA ARG A 418 -4.14 -29.41 0.40
C ARG A 418 -4.48 -30.24 1.63
N ASP A 419 -3.95 -31.47 1.73
CA ASP A 419 -4.18 -32.38 2.86
C ASP A 419 -3.73 -31.80 4.23
N GLY A 420 -2.89 -30.77 4.22
CA GLY A 420 -2.43 -30.08 5.43
C GLY A 420 -3.31 -28.92 5.89
N VAL A 421 -4.32 -28.51 5.10
CA VAL A 421 -5.12 -27.30 5.33
C VAL A 421 -6.60 -27.58 5.11
N ARG A 422 -7.46 -27.23 6.08
CA ARG A 422 -8.92 -27.31 5.89
C ARG A 422 -9.40 -26.10 5.11
N LEU A 423 -9.78 -26.33 3.85
CA LEU A 423 -10.24 -25.27 2.95
C LEU A 423 -11.78 -25.21 2.84
N GLY A 424 -12.48 -26.15 3.48
CA GLY A 424 -13.94 -26.20 3.49
C GLY A 424 -14.50 -26.36 2.07
N VAL A 425 -15.43 -25.48 1.67
CA VAL A 425 -16.08 -25.52 0.35
C VAL A 425 -15.12 -25.34 -0.83
N LYS A 426 -13.90 -24.81 -0.62
CA LYS A 426 -12.88 -24.63 -1.67
C LYS A 426 -12.12 -25.92 -2.01
N GLU A 427 -12.23 -27.01 -1.23
CA GLU A 427 -11.42 -28.23 -1.45
C GLU A 427 -11.61 -28.82 -2.85
N ILE A 428 -12.86 -28.93 -3.32
CA ILE A 428 -13.19 -29.47 -4.65
C ILE A 428 -12.72 -28.51 -5.75
N SER A 429 -12.94 -27.20 -5.57
CA SER A 429 -12.54 -26.17 -6.52
C SER A 429 -11.02 -26.15 -6.71
N MET A 430 -10.28 -26.21 -5.61
CA MET A 430 -8.83 -26.23 -5.63
C MET A 430 -8.30 -27.52 -6.26
N ALA A 431 -8.89 -28.68 -5.97
CA ALA A 431 -8.53 -29.94 -6.61
C ALA A 431 -8.59 -29.88 -8.15
N ILE A 432 -9.61 -29.22 -8.70
CA ILE A 432 -9.77 -29.03 -10.15
C ILE A 432 -8.70 -28.08 -10.71
N LEU A 433 -8.25 -27.12 -9.92
CA LEU A 433 -7.27 -26.10 -10.32
C LEU A 433 -5.82 -26.56 -10.17
N GLU A 434 -5.53 -27.61 -9.39
CA GLU A 434 -4.17 -28.15 -9.15
C GLU A 434 -3.34 -28.38 -10.42
N PRO A 435 -3.88 -28.95 -11.51
CA PRO A 435 -3.11 -29.14 -12.75
C PRO A 435 -2.73 -27.84 -13.47
N PHE A 436 -3.38 -26.73 -13.13
CA PHE A 436 -3.20 -25.42 -13.78
C PHE A 436 -2.17 -24.53 -13.07
N ARG A 437 -1.56 -25.00 -11.96
CA ARG A 437 -0.40 -24.33 -11.35
C ARG A 437 0.66 -24.05 -12.42
N ARG A 438 1.35 -22.92 -12.29
CA ARG A 438 2.38 -22.48 -13.26
C ARG A 438 3.50 -23.49 -13.42
N LEU A 439 3.89 -24.16 -12.33
CA LEU A 439 4.62 -25.43 -12.37
C LEU A 439 3.77 -26.55 -11.76
N ALA A 440 3.16 -27.37 -12.61
CA ALA A 440 2.22 -28.42 -12.19
C ALA A 440 2.84 -29.47 -11.25
N SER A 441 4.14 -29.75 -11.40
CA SER A 441 4.89 -30.73 -10.58
C SER A 441 5.21 -30.24 -9.18
N ALA A 442 5.21 -28.92 -8.94
CA ALA A 442 5.51 -28.33 -7.64
C ALA A 442 4.23 -28.08 -6.83
N GLN A 443 4.38 -27.92 -5.53
CA GLN A 443 3.27 -27.64 -4.60
C GLN A 443 2.67 -26.25 -4.83
N TRP A 444 1.46 -26.03 -4.31
CA TRP A 444 0.88 -24.69 -4.25
C TRP A 444 1.80 -23.77 -3.49
N PHE A 445 2.07 -22.60 -4.07
CA PHE A 445 2.88 -21.57 -3.44
C PHE A 445 4.34 -21.96 -3.16
N ALA A 446 4.83 -23.04 -3.77
CA ALA A 446 6.24 -23.38 -3.74
C ALA A 446 7.07 -22.29 -4.42
N LEU A 447 8.31 -22.09 -3.96
CA LEU A 447 9.21 -21.13 -4.57
C LEU A 447 9.75 -21.67 -5.92
N ILE A 448 9.48 -20.94 -6.99
CA ILE A 448 9.84 -21.29 -8.37
C ILE A 448 10.86 -20.29 -8.92
N GLY A 449 11.91 -20.79 -9.54
CA GLY A 449 12.81 -20.01 -10.37
C GLY A 449 12.31 -19.91 -11.81
N ALA A 450 12.49 -18.77 -12.44
CA ALA A 450 12.16 -18.55 -13.85
C ALA A 450 13.25 -17.72 -14.52
N ILE A 451 13.34 -17.84 -15.85
CA ILE A 451 14.26 -17.07 -16.68
C ILE A 451 13.44 -16.15 -17.59
N ASN A 452 13.55 -14.84 -17.35
CA ASN A 452 12.73 -13.76 -17.92
C ASN A 452 11.25 -13.87 -17.52
N TYR A 453 10.39 -13.11 -18.18
CA TYR A 453 8.97 -12.97 -17.80
C TYR A 453 8.08 -14.02 -18.49
N THR A 454 8.47 -15.30 -18.44
CA THR A 454 7.74 -16.43 -19.06
C THR A 454 7.78 -17.69 -18.20
N ASP A 455 6.76 -18.54 -18.35
CA ASP A 455 6.64 -19.86 -17.72
C ASP A 455 7.35 -20.97 -18.53
N ASP A 456 7.94 -20.65 -19.70
CA ASP A 456 8.58 -21.65 -20.59
C ASP A 456 9.83 -22.29 -19.97
N ASP A 457 10.53 -21.57 -19.09
CA ASP A 457 11.84 -21.93 -18.53
C ASP A 457 11.81 -21.88 -16.98
N VAL A 458 10.80 -22.51 -16.38
CA VAL A 458 10.62 -22.55 -14.91
C VAL A 458 11.23 -23.80 -14.28
N PHE A 459 11.72 -23.68 -13.04
CA PHE A 459 12.30 -24.77 -12.27
C PHE A 459 12.02 -24.61 -10.77
N GLU A 460 11.76 -25.72 -10.09
CA GLU A 460 11.45 -25.71 -8.66
C GLU A 460 12.73 -25.49 -7.81
N ILE A 461 12.75 -24.45 -6.98
CA ILE A 461 13.85 -24.12 -6.05
C ILE A 461 13.40 -24.13 -4.59
N SER A 462 12.23 -24.71 -4.32
CA SER A 462 11.54 -24.77 -3.03
C SER A 462 12.38 -25.36 -1.89
N ALA A 463 13.16 -26.40 -2.19
CA ALA A 463 14.12 -27.03 -1.28
C ALA A 463 15.55 -26.46 -1.35
N GLY A 464 15.75 -25.40 -2.14
CA GLY A 464 17.06 -25.00 -2.62
C GLY A 464 17.67 -26.03 -3.58
N GLY A 465 18.87 -25.74 -4.08
CA GLY A 465 19.59 -26.68 -4.94
C GLY A 465 20.59 -26.02 -5.87
N GLU A 466 21.27 -26.84 -6.67
CA GLU A 466 22.23 -26.42 -7.69
C GLU A 466 21.70 -26.74 -9.07
N PHE A 467 21.64 -25.74 -9.95
CA PHE A 467 21.03 -25.85 -11.26
C PHE A 467 21.99 -25.30 -12.31
N LYS A 468 22.17 -26.09 -13.38
CA LYS A 468 22.88 -25.65 -14.58
C LYS A 468 21.88 -24.98 -15.53
N MET A 469 22.15 -23.74 -15.90
CA MET A 469 21.22 -22.96 -16.72
C MET A 469 21.23 -23.42 -18.16
N THR A 470 20.04 -23.67 -18.70
CA THR A 470 19.84 -24.07 -20.10
C THR A 470 19.80 -22.88 -21.06
N LYS A 471 19.54 -21.68 -20.54
CA LYS A 471 19.34 -20.43 -21.28
C LYS A 471 19.81 -19.24 -20.45
N SER A 472 20.24 -18.17 -21.12
CA SER A 472 20.58 -16.91 -20.46
C SER A 472 19.34 -16.02 -20.30
N GLY A 473 19.25 -15.31 -19.20
CA GLY A 473 18.20 -14.30 -18.99
C GLY A 473 18.14 -13.80 -17.56
N GLU A 474 17.22 -12.88 -17.31
CA GLU A 474 16.97 -12.38 -15.97
C GLU A 474 16.37 -13.47 -15.08
N PHE A 475 16.89 -13.61 -13.87
CA PHE A 475 16.26 -14.45 -12.86
C PHE A 475 15.02 -13.77 -12.30
N THR A 476 13.86 -14.38 -12.50
CA THR A 476 12.53 -13.80 -12.21
C THR A 476 11.66 -14.73 -11.36
N PRO A 477 12.11 -15.12 -10.15
CA PRO A 477 11.42 -16.11 -9.35
C PRO A 477 10.05 -15.65 -8.85
N PHE A 478 9.18 -16.58 -8.45
CA PHE A 478 7.82 -16.30 -7.98
C PHE A 478 7.27 -17.43 -7.08
N ALA A 479 6.14 -17.17 -6.41
CA ALA A 479 5.36 -18.18 -5.68
C ALA A 479 4.49 -19.00 -6.66
N ASN A 480 4.44 -20.33 -6.59
CA ASN A 480 3.69 -21.16 -7.55
C ASN A 480 2.16 -21.05 -7.39
N ASP A 481 1.57 -20.02 -7.99
CA ASP A 481 0.14 -19.74 -7.94
C ASP A 481 -0.41 -19.51 -9.37
N LEU A 482 -1.74 -19.50 -9.52
CA LEU A 482 -2.37 -19.17 -10.78
C LEU A 482 -2.17 -17.69 -11.09
N MET A 483 -1.92 -17.38 -12.37
CA MET A 483 -1.65 -16.01 -12.84
C MET A 483 -2.70 -14.98 -12.35
N ARG A 484 -3.95 -15.40 -12.13
CA ARG A 484 -5.06 -14.53 -11.70
C ARG A 484 -5.18 -14.33 -10.19
N PHE A 485 -4.46 -15.08 -9.35
CA PHE A 485 -4.66 -15.09 -7.90
C PHE A 485 -3.58 -14.40 -7.06
N TYR A 486 -2.52 -13.89 -7.71
CA TYR A 486 -1.45 -13.13 -7.06
C TYR A 486 -1.92 -11.91 -6.25
N GLY A 487 -3.09 -11.35 -6.57
CA GLY A 487 -3.62 -10.18 -5.88
C GLY A 487 -3.92 -10.40 -4.39
N ALA A 488 -4.16 -11.65 -3.96
CA ALA A 488 -4.44 -11.99 -2.57
C ALA A 488 -3.19 -12.41 -1.77
N ASN A 489 -2.05 -12.54 -2.44
CA ASN A 489 -0.80 -13.03 -1.85
C ASN A 489 -0.12 -11.92 -1.05
N ALA A 490 0.70 -12.24 -0.06
CA ALA A 490 1.46 -11.23 0.71
C ALA A 490 2.76 -11.79 1.31
N GLY A 491 3.70 -10.91 1.65
CA GLY A 491 4.99 -11.29 2.23
C GLY A 491 6.01 -11.71 1.18
N HIS A 492 7.20 -12.10 1.65
CA HIS A 492 8.34 -12.36 0.79
C HIS A 492 9.28 -13.44 1.33
N ILE A 493 10.10 -14.00 0.43
CA ILE A 493 11.23 -14.88 0.74
C ILE A 493 12.52 -14.21 0.29
N ARG A 494 13.53 -14.18 1.16
CA ARG A 494 14.92 -13.85 0.82
C ARG A 494 15.62 -15.11 0.35
N LEU A 495 16.21 -15.02 -0.83
CA LEU A 495 16.94 -16.12 -1.45
C LEU A 495 18.39 -15.70 -1.70
N ASN A 496 19.32 -16.50 -1.22
CA ASN A 496 20.72 -16.36 -1.61
C ASN A 496 20.97 -17.10 -2.92
N VAL A 497 21.55 -16.40 -3.90
CA VAL A 497 21.94 -16.97 -5.20
C VAL A 497 23.46 -16.87 -5.34
N THR A 498 24.14 -18.01 -5.50
CA THR A 498 25.60 -18.10 -5.64
C THR A 498 25.96 -18.69 -6.99
N ARG A 499 26.88 -18.08 -7.75
CA ARG A 499 27.44 -18.71 -8.96
C ARG A 499 28.56 -19.68 -8.58
N LEU A 500 28.46 -20.92 -9.04
CA LEU A 500 29.43 -21.99 -8.74
C LEU A 500 30.38 -22.29 -9.90
N GLY A 501 29.93 -22.14 -11.14
CA GLY A 501 30.69 -22.51 -12.34
C GLY A 501 30.21 -21.79 -13.58
#